data_AF-A0A1D7VG22-F1
#
_entry.id   AF-A0A1D7VG22-F1
#
_cell.length_a   1.000
_cell.length_b   1.000
_cell.length_c   1.000
_cell.angle_alpha   90.00
_cell.angle_beta   90.00
_cell.angle_gamma   90.00
#
_symmetry.space_group_name_H-M   'P 1'
#
loop_
_entity.id
_entity.type
_entity.pdbx_description
1 polymer ?
#
loop_
_entity_poly.entity_id
_entity_poly.type
_entity_poly.pdbx_seq_one_letter_code
_entity_poly.pdbx_strand_id
1 'polypeptide(L)'
;MRRWKLGHHVFHLHLTVMNTYLTSLQKCVEERDWQATRPLLDTLSRLYGAATSCMRYASDFPATAYESLIRPSMEPPWLNPGFSGKFNTDHERMLHLMRTIRTGLKSAIRAGSVPEDVERAATRLWRAQSQNRASHKLICEKFVPGGQSLLQDYFNANA
;
A
#
# COMPACT_ATOMS: atom_id res chain seq x y z
N MET A 1 -7.93 18.00 -9.59
CA MET A 1 -8.85 16.87 -9.82
C MET A 1 -8.28 15.73 -10.68
N ARG A 2 -7.82 15.98 -11.92
CA ARG A 2 -7.34 14.89 -12.83
C ARG A 2 -6.20 14.04 -12.24
N ARG A 3 -5.14 14.66 -11.69
CA ARG A 3 -4.02 13.95 -11.04
C ARG A 3 -4.49 13.02 -9.93
N TRP A 4 -5.35 13.51 -9.04
CA TRP A 4 -5.94 12.75 -7.95
C TRP A 4 -6.67 11.50 -8.46
N LYS A 5 -7.64 11.67 -9.37
CA LYS A 5 -8.44 10.56 -9.90
C LYS A 5 -7.59 9.52 -10.64
N LEU A 6 -6.73 9.96 -11.56
CA LEU A 6 -5.86 9.05 -12.31
C LEU A 6 -4.87 8.33 -11.40
N GLY A 7 -4.28 9.05 -10.43
CA GLY A 7 -3.37 8.46 -9.45
C GLY A 7 -4.05 7.38 -8.60
N HIS A 8 -5.31 7.58 -8.20
CA HIS A 8 -6.07 6.56 -7.48
C HIS A 8 -6.39 5.35 -8.36
N HIS A 9 -6.85 5.56 -9.61
CA HIS A 9 -7.08 4.44 -10.53
C HIS A 9 -5.81 3.61 -10.76
N VAL A 10 -4.67 4.27 -11.00
CA VAL A 10 -3.39 3.59 -11.17
C VAL A 10 -2.96 2.89 -9.88
N PHE A 11 -3.20 3.49 -8.70
CA PHE A 11 -2.93 2.83 -7.42
C PHE A 11 -3.77 1.55 -7.25
N HIS A 12 -5.05 1.56 -7.61
CA HIS A 12 -5.88 0.36 -7.60
C HIS A 12 -5.35 -0.74 -8.54
N LEU A 13 -4.89 -0.36 -9.74
CA LEU A 13 -4.23 -1.32 -10.65
C LEU A 13 -2.95 -1.90 -10.03
N HIS A 14 -2.16 -1.09 -9.32
CA HIS A 14 -0.99 -1.60 -8.59
C HIS A 14 -1.40 -2.61 -7.52
N LEU A 15 -2.47 -2.36 -6.76
CA LEU A 15 -2.95 -3.31 -5.75
C LEU A 15 -3.36 -4.65 -6.38
N THR A 16 -4.11 -4.62 -7.48
CA THR A 16 -4.50 -5.84 -8.20
C THR A 16 -3.27 -6.65 -8.63
N VAL A 17 -2.31 -5.99 -9.30
CA VAL A 17 -1.08 -6.65 -9.77
C VAL A 17 -0.25 -7.17 -8.61
N MET A 18 -0.08 -6.38 -7.54
CA MET A 18 0.66 -6.78 -6.35
C MET A 18 0.00 -7.99 -5.68
N ASN A 19 -1.33 -8.02 -5.56
CA ASN A 19 -2.04 -9.17 -4.99
C ASN A 19 -1.82 -10.45 -5.81
N THR A 20 -1.79 -10.37 -7.14
CA THR A 20 -1.46 -11.52 -8.00
C THR A 20 -0.06 -12.06 -7.69
N TYR A 21 0.95 -11.18 -7.68
CA TYR A 21 2.33 -11.58 -7.36
C TYR A 21 2.50 -12.09 -5.93
N LEU A 22 1.77 -11.52 -4.97
CA LEU A 22 1.80 -11.94 -3.57
C LEU A 22 1.21 -13.34 -3.40
N THR A 23 0.13 -13.67 -4.10
CA THR A 23 -0.42 -15.04 -4.08
C THR A 23 0.59 -16.05 -4.64
N SER A 24 1.28 -15.74 -5.73
CA SER A 24 2.36 -16.61 -6.25
C SER A 24 3.54 -16.72 -5.28
N LEU A 25 3.97 -15.58 -4.70
CA LEU A 25 5.07 -15.56 -3.74
C LEU A 25 4.76 -16.36 -2.48
N GLN A 26 3.53 -16.27 -1.98
CA GLN A 26 3.09 -17.07 -0.84
C GLN A 26 3.29 -18.57 -1.11
N LYS A 27 2.81 -19.05 -2.26
CA LYS A 27 2.96 -20.45 -2.65
C LYS A 27 4.43 -20.87 -2.74
N CYS A 28 5.28 -20.08 -3.40
CA CYS A 28 6.71 -20.38 -3.49
C CYS A 28 7.41 -20.41 -2.12
N VAL A 29 7.02 -19.54 -1.19
CA VAL A 29 7.57 -19.54 0.18
C VAL A 29 7.11 -20.76 0.97
N GLU A 30 5.85 -21.18 0.83
CA GLU A 30 5.30 -22.38 1.45
C GLU A 30 5.99 -23.66 0.94
N GLU A 31 6.22 -23.74 -0.38
CA GLU A 31 6.90 -24.85 -1.05
C GLU A 31 8.44 -24.80 -0.94
N ARG A 32 9.00 -23.72 -0.37
CA ARG A 32 10.44 -23.43 -0.30
C ARG A 32 11.12 -23.42 -1.68
N ASP A 33 10.38 -23.05 -2.71
CA ASP A 33 10.93 -22.81 -4.05
C ASP A 33 11.63 -21.45 -4.07
N TRP A 34 12.89 -21.44 -3.63
CA TRP A 34 13.70 -20.22 -3.55
C TRP A 34 14.08 -19.67 -4.92
N GLN A 35 14.19 -20.53 -5.93
CA GLN A 35 14.48 -20.13 -7.30
C GLN A 35 13.35 -19.28 -7.87
N ALA A 36 12.09 -19.66 -7.64
CA ALA A 36 10.92 -18.86 -8.03
C ALA A 36 10.65 -17.69 -7.08
N THR A 37 10.97 -17.83 -5.78
CA THR A 37 10.76 -16.79 -4.77
C THR A 37 11.53 -15.50 -5.09
N ARG A 38 12.81 -15.61 -5.45
CA ARG A 38 13.71 -14.47 -5.66
C ARG A 38 13.21 -13.44 -6.69
N PRO A 39 12.83 -13.81 -7.94
CA PRO A 39 12.33 -12.84 -8.91
C PRO A 39 10.98 -12.21 -8.51
N LEU A 40 10.14 -12.91 -7.76
CA LEU A 40 8.88 -12.38 -7.24
C LEU A 40 9.11 -11.28 -6.20
N LEU A 41 10.07 -11.48 -5.29
CA LEU A 41 10.49 -10.46 -4.31
C LEU A 41 11.03 -9.19 -4.98
N ASP A 42 11.86 -9.35 -6.02
CA ASP A 42 12.39 -8.22 -6.79
C ASP A 42 11.28 -7.46 -7.54
N THR A 43 10.32 -8.19 -8.12
CA THR A 43 9.15 -7.60 -8.80
C THR A 43 8.29 -6.81 -7.83
N LEU A 44 7.95 -7.38 -6.67
CA LEU A 44 7.16 -6.69 -5.64
C LEU A 44 7.88 -5.47 -5.08
N SER A 45 9.21 -5.52 -4.95
CA SER A 45 10.02 -4.36 -4.53
C SER A 45 9.86 -3.19 -5.52
N ARG A 46 9.88 -3.49 -6.82
CA ARG A 46 9.67 -2.49 -7.89
C ARG A 46 8.24 -1.95 -7.88
N LEU A 47 7.24 -2.83 -7.70
CA LEU A 47 5.82 -2.43 -7.61
C LEU A 47 5.56 -1.51 -6.42
N TYR A 48 6.18 -1.75 -5.26
CA TYR A 48 6.11 -0.81 -4.14
C TYR A 48 6.74 0.55 -4.46
N GLY A 49 7.87 0.58 -5.18
CA GLY A 49 8.48 1.82 -5.67
C GLY A 49 7.58 2.58 -6.64
N ALA A 50 6.95 1.86 -7.57
CA ALA A 50 6.00 2.42 -8.52
C ALA A 50 4.73 2.96 -7.82
N ALA A 51 4.16 2.22 -6.87
CA ALA A 51 3.04 2.67 -6.05
C ALA A 51 3.40 3.92 -5.23
N THR A 52 4.63 4.01 -4.71
CA THR A 52 5.12 5.20 -4.00
C THR A 52 5.18 6.41 -4.92
N SER A 53 5.69 6.25 -6.13
CA SER A 53 5.75 7.31 -7.14
C SER A 53 4.34 7.73 -7.58
N CYS A 54 3.42 6.77 -7.70
CA CYS A 54 2.02 7.01 -8.01
C CYS A 54 1.33 7.86 -6.93
N MET A 55 1.55 7.54 -5.64
CA MET A 55 1.02 8.36 -4.54
C MET A 55 1.58 9.79 -4.57
N ARG A 56 2.87 9.96 -4.86
CA ARG A 56 3.49 11.30 -5.01
C ARG A 56 2.88 12.08 -6.16
N TYR A 57 2.74 11.46 -7.33
CA TYR A 57 2.05 12.08 -8.47
C TYR A 57 0.59 12.44 -8.13
N ALA A 58 -0.12 11.54 -7.45
CA ALA A 58 -1.51 11.74 -7.06
C ALA A 58 -1.68 12.90 -6.07
N SER A 59 -0.65 13.22 -5.29
CA SER A 59 -0.64 14.25 -4.24
C SER A 59 0.12 15.53 -4.63
N ASP A 60 0.58 15.62 -5.88
CA ASP A 60 1.33 16.76 -6.39
C ASP A 60 0.38 17.91 -6.77
N PHE A 61 -0.18 18.53 -5.74
CA PHE A 61 -1.01 19.74 -5.81
C PHE A 61 -1.03 20.46 -4.43
N PRO A 62 -1.45 21.74 -4.37
CA PRO A 62 -1.51 22.51 -3.11
C PRO A 62 -2.54 21.97 -2.11
N ALA A 63 -2.28 22.13 -0.80
CA ALA A 63 -3.22 21.70 0.25
C ALA A 63 -4.60 22.39 0.13
N THR A 64 -4.63 23.66 -0.27
CA THR A 64 -5.87 24.40 -0.50
C THR A 64 -6.78 23.75 -1.55
N ALA A 65 -6.21 23.11 -2.57
CA ALA A 65 -6.99 22.36 -3.56
C ALA A 65 -7.54 21.04 -2.99
N TYR A 66 -6.89 20.46 -1.97
CA TYR A 66 -7.45 19.33 -1.25
C TYR A 66 -8.71 19.75 -0.49
N GLU A 67 -8.60 20.81 0.31
CA GLU A 67 -9.65 21.31 1.19
C GLU A 67 -10.86 21.86 0.42
N SER A 68 -10.63 22.66 -0.63
CA SER A 68 -11.71 23.33 -1.35
C SER A 68 -12.40 22.48 -2.42
N LEU A 69 -11.77 21.39 -2.86
CA LEU A 69 -12.25 20.63 -4.02
C LEU A 69 -12.21 19.11 -3.83
N ILE A 70 -11.11 18.54 -3.35
CA ILE A 70 -10.95 17.08 -3.29
C ILE A 70 -11.72 16.48 -2.11
N ARG A 71 -11.52 16.99 -0.90
CA ARG A 71 -12.21 16.50 0.31
C ARG A 71 -13.74 16.65 0.21
N PRO A 72 -14.30 17.81 -0.20
CA PRO A 72 -15.76 17.94 -0.39
C PRO A 72 -16.33 16.99 -1.44
N SER A 73 -15.54 16.62 -2.47
CA SER A 73 -15.98 15.64 -3.46
C SER A 73 -16.06 14.20 -2.93
N MET A 74 -15.53 13.95 -1.72
CA MET A 74 -15.58 12.67 -1.02
C MET A 74 -16.56 12.68 0.17
N GLU A 75 -17.34 13.74 0.32
CA GLU A 75 -18.36 13.93 1.35
C GLU A 75 -19.77 13.88 0.71
N PRO A 76 -20.84 13.81 1.52
CA PRO A 76 -22.21 13.94 1.02
C PRO A 76 -22.41 15.26 0.25
N PRO A 77 -23.26 15.28 -0.80
CA PRO A 77 -24.13 14.20 -1.29
C PRO A 77 -23.44 13.22 -2.26
N TRP A 78 -22.14 13.36 -2.52
CA TRP A 78 -21.46 12.61 -3.58
C TRP A 78 -21.06 11.20 -3.14
N LEU A 79 -20.68 11.04 -1.88
CA LEU A 79 -20.37 9.76 -1.24
C LEU A 79 -21.09 9.63 0.10
N ASN A 80 -21.21 8.40 0.58
CA ASN A 80 -21.76 8.13 1.91
C ASN A 80 -20.89 8.79 3.00
N PRO A 81 -21.51 9.28 4.09
CA PRO A 81 -20.79 9.76 5.26
C PRO A 81 -19.76 8.73 5.75
N GLY A 82 -18.59 9.21 6.18
CA GLY A 82 -17.52 8.34 6.69
C GLY A 82 -16.72 7.60 5.63
N PHE A 83 -16.79 8.00 4.35
CA PHE A 83 -15.93 7.46 3.30
C PHE A 83 -14.46 7.40 3.74
N SER A 84 -13.84 6.24 3.54
CA SER A 84 -12.46 6.01 3.97
C SER A 84 -11.75 5.04 3.05
N GLY A 85 -10.47 5.34 2.76
CA GLY A 85 -9.58 4.41 2.08
C GLY A 85 -9.37 3.09 2.85
N LYS A 86 -9.77 3.01 4.13
CA LYS A 86 -9.76 1.77 4.92
C LYS A 86 -10.68 0.69 4.34
N PHE A 87 -11.71 1.04 3.58
CA PHE A 87 -12.66 0.07 3.00
C PHE A 87 -12.16 -0.59 1.70
N ASN A 88 -10.93 -0.32 1.30
CA ASN A 88 -10.34 -0.95 0.12
C ASN A 88 -9.93 -2.40 0.43
N THR A 89 -10.77 -3.35 -0.01
CA THR A 89 -10.59 -4.80 0.20
C THR A 89 -9.30 -5.35 -0.43
N ASP A 90 -8.89 -4.84 -1.59
CA ASP A 90 -7.63 -5.23 -2.23
C ASP A 90 -6.41 -4.82 -1.39
N HIS A 91 -6.46 -3.63 -0.79
CA HIS A 91 -5.40 -3.18 0.10
C HIS A 91 -5.35 -4.01 1.40
N GLU A 92 -6.50 -4.34 1.97
CA GLU A 92 -6.58 -5.24 3.13
C GLU A 92 -5.98 -6.62 2.82
N ARG A 93 -6.36 -7.22 1.68
CA ARG A 93 -5.79 -8.48 1.20
C ARG A 93 -4.27 -8.39 1.04
N MET A 94 -3.77 -7.32 0.42
CA MET A 94 -2.33 -7.11 0.24
C MET A 94 -1.60 -7.07 1.59
N LEU A 95 -2.15 -6.36 2.58
CA LEU A 95 -1.58 -6.30 3.93
C LEU A 95 -1.59 -7.66 4.64
N HIS A 96 -2.65 -8.46 4.45
CA HIS A 96 -2.70 -9.81 4.98
C HIS A 96 -1.62 -10.71 4.36
N LEU A 97 -1.56 -10.79 3.03
CA LEU A 97 -0.56 -11.60 2.31
C LEU A 97 0.87 -11.19 2.67
N MET A 98 1.16 -9.89 2.71
CA MET A 98 2.48 -9.38 3.10
C MET A 98 2.89 -9.80 4.52
N ARG A 99 1.95 -9.84 5.47
CA ARG A 99 2.22 -10.31 6.83
C ARG A 99 2.56 -11.80 6.84
N THR A 100 1.74 -12.62 6.18
CA THR A 100 1.92 -14.08 6.10
C THR A 100 3.28 -14.42 5.48
N ILE A 101 3.58 -13.85 4.31
CA ILE A 101 4.84 -14.06 3.58
C ILE A 101 6.04 -13.62 4.42
N ARG A 102 5.97 -12.45 5.08
CA ARG A 102 7.05 -11.96 5.93
C ARG A 102 7.33 -12.89 7.11
N THR A 103 6.29 -13.43 7.73
CA THR A 103 6.44 -14.41 8.82
C THR A 103 7.09 -15.69 8.32
N GLY A 104 6.64 -16.24 7.18
CA GLY A 104 7.21 -17.43 6.55
C GLY A 104 8.69 -17.26 6.21
N LEU A 105 9.03 -16.17 5.49
CA LEU A 105 10.42 -15.86 5.13
C LEU A 105 11.32 -15.67 6.35
N LYS A 106 10.87 -14.92 7.37
CA LYS A 106 11.66 -14.73 8.60
C LYS A 106 11.93 -16.03 9.34
N SER A 107 10.95 -16.93 9.37
CA SER A 107 11.10 -18.26 9.96
C SER A 107 12.14 -19.08 9.20
N ALA A 108 12.04 -19.11 7.86
CA ALA A 108 12.96 -19.86 7.00
C ALA A 108 14.40 -19.30 7.04
N ILE A 109 14.55 -17.97 7.09
CA ILE A 109 15.85 -17.28 7.27
C ILE A 109 16.48 -17.68 8.61
N ARG A 110 15.72 -17.63 9.72
CA ARG A 110 16.23 -18.03 11.04
C ARG A 110 16.68 -19.49 11.07
N ALA A 111 16.00 -20.35 10.31
CA ALA A 111 16.36 -21.76 10.19
C ALA A 111 17.60 -22.01 9.31
N GLY A 112 18.19 -20.99 8.69
CA GLY A 112 19.35 -21.13 7.79
C GLY A 112 19.01 -21.81 6.46
N SER A 113 17.73 -21.85 6.09
CA SER A 113 17.24 -22.61 4.91
C SER A 113 17.08 -21.78 3.65
N VAL A 114 17.36 -20.46 3.73
CA VAL A 114 17.12 -19.49 2.65
C VAL A 114 18.46 -19.07 2.03
N PRO A 115 18.61 -19.13 0.71
CA PRO A 115 19.79 -18.60 0.02
C PRO A 115 20.00 -17.11 0.27
N GLU A 116 21.26 -16.69 0.34
CA GLU A 116 21.63 -15.31 0.69
C GLU A 116 21.02 -14.27 -0.27
N ASP A 117 20.92 -14.58 -1.56
CA ASP A 117 20.34 -13.68 -2.55
C ASP A 117 18.83 -13.47 -2.38
N VAL A 118 18.11 -14.51 -1.92
CA VAL A 118 16.69 -14.46 -1.56
C VAL A 118 16.50 -13.61 -0.29
N GLU A 119 17.35 -13.78 0.72
CA GLU A 119 17.32 -12.95 1.93
C GLU A 119 17.57 -11.46 1.61
N ARG A 120 18.56 -11.16 0.75
CA ARG A 120 18.78 -9.80 0.26
C ARG A 120 17.58 -9.25 -0.50
N ALA A 121 16.91 -10.07 -1.31
CA ALA A 121 15.68 -9.68 -2.02
C ALA A 121 14.52 -9.39 -1.07
N ALA A 122 14.34 -10.21 -0.03
CA ALA A 122 13.32 -9.99 1.00
C ALA A 122 13.55 -8.68 1.75
N THR A 123 14.83 -8.37 2.07
CA THR A 123 15.20 -7.11 2.71
C THR A 123 14.89 -5.90 1.83
N ARG A 124 15.13 -5.98 0.51
CA ARG A 124 14.73 -4.92 -0.45
C ARG A 124 13.23 -4.69 -0.44
N LEU A 125 12.43 -5.77 -0.45
CA LEU A 125 10.98 -5.67 -0.40
C LEU A 125 10.50 -4.97 0.89
N TRP A 126 11.05 -5.36 2.05
CA TRP A 126 10.71 -4.73 3.32
C TRP A 126 11.08 -3.25 3.38
N ARG A 127 12.22 -2.87 2.79
CA ARG A 127 12.63 -1.48 2.67
C ARG A 127 11.66 -0.70 1.78
N ALA A 128 11.28 -1.24 0.62
CA ALA A 128 10.34 -0.61 -0.30
C ALA A 128 8.95 -0.41 0.36
N GLN A 129 8.46 -1.43 1.09
CA GLN A 129 7.22 -1.33 1.87
C GLN A 129 7.30 -0.23 2.94
N SER A 130 8.41 -0.16 3.67
CA SER A 130 8.62 0.87 4.70
C SER A 130 8.63 2.28 4.10
N GLN A 131 9.32 2.47 2.98
CA GLN A 131 9.38 3.75 2.25
C GLN A 131 8.00 4.17 1.72
N ASN A 132 7.22 3.22 1.22
CA ASN A 132 5.85 3.46 0.77
C ASN A 132 4.99 3.97 1.93
N ARG A 133 5.02 3.27 3.08
CA ARG A 133 4.28 3.68 4.29
C ARG A 133 4.70 5.06 4.80
N ALA A 134 6.00 5.34 4.84
CA ALA A 134 6.53 6.64 5.26
C ALA A 134 6.06 7.76 4.32
N SER A 135 6.11 7.51 3.00
CA SER A 135 5.63 8.48 2.00
C SER A 135 4.13 8.74 2.15
N HIS A 136 3.32 7.69 2.36
CA HIS A 136 1.89 7.83 2.59
C HIS A 136 1.60 8.69 3.84
N LYS A 137 2.32 8.46 4.95
CA LYS A 137 2.18 9.29 6.16
C LYS A 137 2.44 10.77 5.89
N LEU A 138 3.51 11.10 5.18
CA LEU A 138 3.85 12.49 4.84
C LEU A 138 2.80 13.14 3.93
N ILE A 139 2.22 12.38 3.00
CA ILE A 139 1.14 12.87 2.14
C ILE A 139 -0.12 13.15 2.96
N CYS A 140 -0.50 12.25 3.88
CA CYS A 140 -1.63 12.48 4.78
C CYS A 140 -1.41 13.74 5.63
N GLU A 141 -0.22 13.91 6.21
CA GLU A 141 0.13 15.07 7.03
C GLU A 141 0.01 16.39 6.27
N LYS A 142 0.44 16.40 5.00
CA LYS A 142 0.34 17.58 4.11
C LYS A 142 -1.11 18.06 3.92
N PHE A 143 -2.07 17.13 3.84
CA PHE A 143 -3.45 17.45 3.47
C PHE A 143 -4.42 17.47 4.65
N VAL A 144 -4.10 16.75 5.71
CA VAL A 144 -4.90 16.66 6.93
C VAL A 144 -3.93 16.60 8.12
N PRO A 145 -3.39 17.76 8.55
CA PRO A 145 -2.56 17.82 9.75
C PRO A 145 -3.29 17.21 10.95
N GLY A 146 -2.61 16.36 11.72
CA GLY A 146 -3.23 15.63 12.83
C GLY A 146 -4.07 14.40 12.43
N GLY A 147 -4.23 14.12 11.13
CA GLY A 147 -4.73 12.84 10.62
C GLY A 147 -6.25 12.59 10.78
N GLN A 148 -7.02 13.64 11.03
CA GLN A 148 -8.47 13.57 11.22
C GLN A 148 -9.22 13.10 9.94
N SER A 149 -9.58 11.82 9.89
CA SER A 149 -10.28 11.24 8.73
C SER A 149 -11.78 11.52 8.73
N LEU A 150 -12.42 11.54 7.55
CA LEU A 150 -13.88 11.66 7.41
C LEU A 150 -14.66 10.61 8.21
N LEU A 151 -14.08 9.41 8.38
CA LEU A 151 -14.64 8.37 9.22
C LEU A 151 -14.63 8.75 10.71
N GLN A 152 -13.56 9.39 11.17
CA GLN A 152 -13.48 9.89 12.54
C GLN A 152 -14.45 11.05 12.76
N ASP A 153 -14.56 11.96 11.78
CA ASP A 153 -15.51 13.07 11.84
C ASP A 153 -16.95 12.56 11.92
N TYR A 154 -17.28 11.53 11.14
CA TYR A 154 -18.59 10.87 11.20
C TYR A 154 -18.89 10.30 12.59
N PHE A 155 -17.95 9.55 13.20
CA PHE A 155 -18.17 9.01 14.54
C PHE A 155 -18.26 10.10 15.60
N ASN A 156 -17.43 11.14 15.52
CA ASN A 156 -17.48 12.25 16.47
C ASN A 156 -18.78 13.05 16.38
N ALA A 157 -19.37 13.18 15.19
CA ALA A 157 -20.62 13.92 14.98
C ALA A 157 -21.89 13.10 15.34
N ASN A 158 -21.76 11.78 15.54
CA ASN A 158 -22.87 10.86 15.81
C ASN A 158 -22.68 10.04 17.10
N ALA A 159 -21.75 10.47 17.97
CA ALA A 159 -21.55 9.95 19.33
C ALA A 159 -22.24 10.86 20.34
#